data_AF-A0AAD6SDX7-F1
#
_entry.id   AF-A0AAD6SDX7-F1
#
_cell.length_a   1.000
_cell.length_b   1.000
_cell.length_c   1.000
_cell.angle_alpha   90.00
_cell.angle_beta   90.00
_cell.angle_gamma   90.00
#
_symmetry.space_group_name_H-M   'P 1'
#
loop_
_entity.id
_entity.type
_entity.pdbx_description
1 polymer ?
#
loop_
_entity_poly.entity_id
_entity_poly.type
_entity_poly.pdbx_seq_one_letter_code
_entity_poly.pdbx_strand_id
1 'polypeptide(L)'
;MSKLPLVRMLTYQDLGIYPSATRAVEAAIGRIVRKLVSLFDPIEALVAEYDRRQELEDTEEVDGDDEPVAHTAEQDCLHRGFLELVKWIPSVRTALVTLAPGELADLYAKLAKGANGDDVNSVRAAMVEFIGKGAKDPLVATSRHNRGLESDVTGPLLFPVEYDYSDPEIRAKVINGDPDFPVTADSWPRSLYQNGVYDPTDGEKGLFKSLSLLQTYLHIFTSPKSAVKLETDAEQPETENIPPSEPPRKKRKVTQVGKKSVAAKVSMRRVTPRSIAYAAVHHRFALSDAPQWNETDGAFDYILYYNNIVDWFEDAPGPVAQKTVDDLLAWWD
;
A
#
# COMPACT_ATOMS: atom_id res chain seq x y z
N MET A 1 23.60 20.21 24.06
CA MET A 1 22.64 19.85 25.13
C MET A 1 21.28 19.73 24.47
N SER A 2 20.95 18.53 23.98
CA SER A 2 19.67 18.24 23.34
C SER A 2 18.58 18.17 24.41
N LYS A 3 17.59 19.06 24.34
CA LYS A 3 16.42 19.00 25.22
C LYS A 3 15.66 17.70 24.93
N LEU A 4 15.36 16.97 26.00
CA LEU A 4 14.53 15.77 26.02
C LEU A 4 13.06 16.15 25.78
N PRO A 5 12.25 15.32 25.10
CA PRO A 5 10.82 15.55 24.96
C PRO A 5 10.12 15.42 26.32
N LEU A 6 9.36 16.45 26.67
CA LEU A 6 8.54 16.55 27.87
C LEU A 6 7.19 15.90 27.61
N VAL A 7 7.06 14.59 27.82
CA VAL A 7 5.74 13.93 27.80
C VAL A 7 5.19 13.88 29.22
N ARG A 8 4.30 14.83 29.55
CA ARG A 8 3.67 14.94 30.87
C ARG A 8 2.40 14.08 30.94
N MET A 9 2.30 13.37 32.06
CA MET A 9 1.19 12.58 32.64
C MET A 9 -0.17 12.56 31.92
N LEU A 10 -0.50 11.39 31.35
CA LEU A 10 -1.88 10.93 31.25
C LEU A 10 -2.05 9.63 32.06
N THR A 11 -3.19 9.56 32.73
CA THR A 11 -3.47 8.70 33.88
C THR A 11 -3.38 7.20 33.61
N TYR A 12 -2.66 6.53 34.50
CA TYR A 12 -2.55 5.09 34.70
C TYR A 12 -3.93 4.43 34.90
N GLN A 13 -4.59 3.98 33.84
CA GLN A 13 -5.64 2.94 33.88
C GLN A 13 -6.02 2.55 32.46
N ASP A 14 -5.25 1.61 31.87
CA ASP A 14 -5.67 0.62 30.84
C ASP A 14 -4.46 -0.06 30.16
N LEU A 15 -3.39 -0.31 30.92
CA LEU A 15 -2.24 -1.05 30.41
C LEU A 15 -2.45 -2.55 30.59
N GLY A 16 -3.07 -3.17 29.59
CA GLY A 16 -2.86 -4.59 29.30
C GLY A 16 -1.40 -4.82 28.90
N ILE A 17 -0.56 -5.05 29.91
CA ILE A 17 0.87 -5.36 29.74
C ILE A 17 0.97 -6.65 28.93
N TYR A 18 1.41 -6.56 27.67
CA TYR A 18 1.91 -7.74 26.96
C TYR A 18 3.33 -8.04 27.48
N PRO A 19 3.59 -9.21 28.09
CA PRO A 19 4.94 -9.61 28.47
C PRO A 19 5.80 -9.76 27.22
N SER A 20 7.11 -9.58 27.38
CA SER A 20 8.12 -9.46 26.30
C SER A 20 7.75 -10.25 25.03
N ALA A 21 7.39 -9.50 23.98
CA ALA A 21 6.99 -10.07 22.71
C ALA A 21 8.13 -10.93 22.16
N THR A 22 7.84 -12.20 21.84
CA THR A 22 8.82 -13.08 21.20
C THR A 22 9.35 -12.45 19.90
N ARG A 23 10.60 -12.75 19.51
CA ARG A 23 11.23 -12.25 18.26
C ARG A 23 10.35 -12.43 17.00
N ALA A 24 9.50 -13.45 16.97
CA ALA A 24 8.55 -13.70 15.88
C ALA A 24 7.38 -12.70 15.85
N VAL A 25 6.95 -12.22 17.02
CA VAL A 25 5.93 -11.17 17.16
C VAL A 25 6.53 -9.82 16.79
N GLU A 26 7.73 -9.48 17.26
CA GLU A 26 8.45 -8.26 16.86
C GLU A 26 8.63 -8.19 15.32
N ALA A 27 9.06 -9.28 14.68
CA ALA A 27 9.19 -9.37 13.23
C ALA A 27 7.84 -9.39 12.47
N ALA A 28 6.74 -9.74 13.13
CA ALA A 28 5.39 -9.61 12.56
C ALA A 28 4.90 -8.17 12.66
N ILE A 29 5.19 -7.49 13.78
CA ILE A 29 4.86 -6.08 14.02
C ILE A 29 5.66 -5.16 13.07
N GLY A 30 6.96 -5.39 12.87
CA GLY A 30 7.73 -4.59 11.90
C GLY A 30 7.23 -4.70 10.46
N ARG A 31 6.65 -5.86 10.09
CA ARG A 31 5.95 -6.02 8.81
C ARG A 31 4.65 -5.22 8.71
N ILE A 32 4.00 -4.92 9.84
CA ILE A 32 2.80 -4.08 9.87
C ILE A 32 3.15 -2.64 9.52
N VAL A 33 4.24 -2.11 10.09
CA VAL A 33 4.62 -0.70 9.91
C VAL A 33 4.71 -0.34 8.43
N ARG A 34 5.51 -1.09 7.66
CA ARG A 34 5.69 -0.80 6.22
C ARG A 34 4.42 -0.98 5.40
N LYS A 35 3.51 -1.86 5.81
CA LYS A 35 2.30 -2.22 5.05
C LYS A 35 1.08 -1.36 5.37
N LEU A 36 0.94 -0.94 6.63
CA LEU A 36 -0.29 -0.33 7.14
C LEU A 36 -0.06 1.08 7.72
N VAL A 37 1.18 1.45 8.02
CA VAL A 37 1.52 2.72 8.68
C VAL A 37 2.21 3.68 7.73
N SER A 38 3.42 3.38 7.28
CA SER A 38 4.09 4.15 6.22
C SER A 38 5.12 3.28 5.54
N LEU A 39 5.14 3.30 4.20
CA LEU A 39 6.12 2.54 3.44
C LEU A 39 7.50 3.17 3.48
N PHE A 40 7.59 4.51 3.48
CA PHE A 40 8.86 5.22 3.31
C PHE A 40 9.33 5.88 4.60
N ASP A 41 8.43 6.47 5.38
CA ASP A 41 8.83 7.28 6.54
C ASP A 41 9.47 6.44 7.65
N PRO A 42 10.57 6.92 8.25
CA PRO A 42 11.09 6.34 9.48
C PRO A 42 10.13 6.61 10.65
N ILE A 43 10.07 5.69 11.60
CA ILE A 43 9.18 5.80 12.77
C ILE A 43 9.52 7.05 13.58
N GLU A 44 10.81 7.40 13.61
CA GLU A 44 11.35 8.60 14.24
C GLU A 44 10.72 9.88 13.70
N ALA A 45 10.46 9.96 12.39
CA ALA A 45 9.83 11.14 11.79
C ALA A 45 8.36 11.27 12.20
N LEU A 46 7.64 10.13 12.26
CA LEU A 46 6.25 10.10 12.71
C LEU A 46 6.14 10.57 14.17
N VAL A 47 7.04 10.09 15.04
CA VAL A 47 7.08 10.46 16.45
C VAL A 47 7.50 11.92 16.63
N ALA A 48 8.52 12.38 15.90
CA ALA A 48 8.98 13.77 15.97
C ALA A 48 7.89 14.76 15.57
N GLU A 49 7.09 14.44 14.54
CA GLU A 49 5.95 15.28 14.15
C GLU A 49 4.84 15.29 15.21
N TYR A 50 4.57 14.15 15.85
CA TYR A 50 3.64 14.11 16.99
C TYR A 50 4.12 15.00 18.14
N ASP A 51 5.38 14.83 18.56
CA ASP A 51 5.97 15.61 19.66
C ASP A 51 5.94 17.12 19.33
N ARG A 52 6.25 17.51 18.08
CA ARG A 52 6.17 18.89 17.61
C ARG A 52 4.77 19.49 17.80
N ARG A 53 3.71 18.73 17.51
CA ARG A 53 2.32 19.23 17.69
C ARG A 53 1.95 19.37 19.16
N GLN A 54 2.39 18.46 20.01
CA GLN A 54 2.17 18.57 21.46
C GLN A 54 2.88 19.80 22.04
N GLU A 55 4.10 20.10 21.60
CA GLU A 55 4.82 21.32 22.03
C GLU A 55 4.11 22.61 21.60
N LEU A 56 3.44 22.61 20.45
CA LEU A 56 2.66 23.75 19.97
C LEU A 56 1.36 23.92 20.77
N GLU A 57 0.61 22.84 21.00
CA GLU A 57 -0.60 22.85 21.83
C GLU A 57 -0.29 23.40 23.24
N ASP A 58 0.80 22.94 23.87
CA ASP A 58 1.27 23.42 25.18
C ASP A 58 1.63 24.92 25.17
N THR A 59 2.07 25.46 24.02
CA THR A 59 2.43 26.88 23.88
C THR A 59 1.20 27.74 23.65
N GLU A 60 0.25 27.29 22.83
CA GLU A 60 -1.02 27.99 22.57
C GLU A 60 -1.89 28.09 23.83
N GLU A 61 -1.93 27.03 24.66
CA GLU A 61 -2.60 27.08 25.96
C GLU A 61 -2.04 28.18 26.88
N VAL A 62 -0.78 28.58 26.70
CA VAL A 62 -0.11 29.62 27.49
C VAL A 62 -0.33 31.01 26.90
N ASP A 63 -0.27 31.15 25.59
CA ASP A 63 -0.30 32.45 24.91
C ASP A 63 -1.74 32.92 24.56
N GLY A 64 -2.74 32.03 24.58
CA GLY A 64 -4.16 32.37 24.48
C GLY A 64 -4.62 32.85 23.10
N ASP A 65 -3.83 32.58 22.05
CA ASP A 65 -4.21 32.82 20.66
C ASP A 65 -5.03 31.63 20.12
N ASP A 66 -6.30 31.86 19.76
CA ASP A 66 -7.25 30.85 19.25
C ASP A 66 -7.08 30.56 17.72
N GLU A 67 -6.00 31.00 17.09
CA GLU A 67 -5.76 30.79 15.65
C GLU A 67 -5.09 29.43 15.42
N PRO A 68 -5.72 28.49 14.69
CA PRO A 68 -5.16 27.15 14.50
C PRO A 68 -3.84 27.19 13.72
N VAL A 69 -2.79 26.53 14.24
CA VAL A 69 -1.52 26.39 13.52
C VAL A 69 -1.72 25.71 12.16
N ALA A 70 -1.38 26.41 11.09
CA ALA A 70 -1.30 25.80 9.77
C ALA A 70 -0.16 24.77 9.73
N HIS A 71 -0.46 23.57 9.22
CA HIS A 71 0.52 22.51 8.97
C HIS A 71 0.74 22.31 7.47
N THR A 72 1.93 21.85 7.11
CA THR A 72 2.19 21.44 5.72
C THR A 72 1.57 20.07 5.44
N ALA A 73 1.30 19.76 4.18
CA ALA A 73 0.78 18.44 3.79
C ALA A 73 1.69 17.29 4.25
N GLU A 74 3.01 17.49 4.22
CA GLU A 74 3.99 16.53 4.75
C GLU A 74 3.83 16.32 6.26
N GLN A 75 3.65 17.40 7.04
CA GLN A 75 3.40 17.32 8.47
C GLN A 75 2.09 16.59 8.78
N ASP A 76 1.04 16.84 8.01
CA ASP A 76 -0.24 16.13 8.16
C ASP A 76 -0.12 14.66 7.82
N CYS A 77 0.62 14.30 6.77
CA CYS A 77 0.86 12.90 6.41
C CYS A 77 1.65 12.15 7.51
N LEU A 78 2.72 12.76 8.03
CA LEU A 78 3.52 12.21 9.14
C LEU A 78 2.68 12.04 10.41
N HIS A 79 1.82 13.03 10.73
CA HIS A 79 0.94 12.94 11.88
C HIS A 79 -0.11 11.82 11.72
N ARG A 80 -0.79 11.74 10.56
CA ARG A 80 -1.69 10.61 10.23
C ARG A 80 -0.95 9.28 10.33
N GLY A 81 0.30 9.22 9.90
CA GLY A 81 1.17 8.05 10.04
C GLY A 81 1.43 7.68 11.49
N PHE A 82 1.69 8.64 12.39
CA PHE A 82 1.79 8.37 13.82
C PHE A 82 0.48 7.82 14.39
N LEU A 83 -0.68 8.36 14.00
CA LEU A 83 -1.98 7.86 14.44
C LEU A 83 -2.23 6.41 13.99
N GLU A 84 -1.84 6.04 12.77
CA GLU A 84 -1.86 4.64 12.33
C GLU A 84 -0.85 3.78 13.09
N LEU A 85 0.34 4.29 13.40
CA LEU A 85 1.36 3.57 14.17
C LEU A 85 0.82 3.12 15.52
N VAL A 86 0.22 4.04 16.27
CA VAL A 86 -0.33 3.75 17.60
C VAL A 86 -1.63 2.95 17.56
N LYS A 87 -2.40 3.04 16.47
CA LYS A 87 -3.58 2.21 16.23
C LYS A 87 -3.20 0.74 16.03
N TRP A 88 -2.19 0.48 15.19
CA TRP A 88 -1.75 -0.88 14.89
C TRP A 88 -0.77 -1.45 15.91
N ILE A 89 -0.03 -0.59 16.60
CA ILE A 89 0.97 -0.96 17.60
C ILE A 89 0.76 -0.12 18.88
N PRO A 90 -0.33 -0.34 19.64
CA PRO A 90 -0.65 0.47 20.82
C PRO A 90 0.46 0.52 21.88
N SER A 91 1.28 -0.52 21.97
CA SER A 91 2.43 -0.57 22.88
C SER A 91 3.48 0.50 22.61
N VAL A 92 3.51 1.11 21.41
CA VAL A 92 4.41 2.23 21.11
C VAL A 92 4.11 3.41 22.02
N ARG A 93 2.83 3.71 22.33
CA ARG A 93 2.48 4.81 23.25
C ARG A 93 3.11 4.62 24.63
N THR A 94 3.03 3.40 25.16
CA THR A 94 3.68 3.08 26.44
C THR A 94 5.19 3.17 26.33
N ALA A 95 5.77 2.61 25.27
CA ALA A 95 7.21 2.61 25.04
C ALA A 95 7.80 4.04 25.00
N LEU A 96 7.11 4.99 24.35
CA LEU A 96 7.52 6.39 24.29
C LEU A 96 7.68 7.05 25.66
N VAL A 97 6.90 6.62 26.65
CA VAL A 97 6.91 7.20 28.01
C VAL A 97 7.83 6.40 28.95
N THR A 98 7.99 5.10 28.72
CA THR A 98 8.67 4.22 29.68
C THR A 98 10.13 3.90 29.33
N LEU A 99 10.51 3.97 28.05
CA LEU A 99 11.84 3.55 27.60
C LEU A 99 12.82 4.73 27.59
N ALA A 100 14.09 4.43 27.91
CA ALA A 100 15.16 5.40 27.71
C ALA A 100 15.44 5.60 26.19
N PRO A 101 16.04 6.73 25.78
CA PRO A 101 16.27 7.02 24.36
C PRO A 101 16.99 5.93 23.56
N GLY A 102 17.97 5.25 24.18
CA GLY A 102 18.69 4.14 23.54
C GLY A 102 17.81 2.89 23.33
N GLU A 103 16.97 2.56 24.30
CA GLU A 103 16.04 1.42 24.21
C GLU A 103 14.92 1.69 23.19
N LEU A 104 14.51 2.95 23.06
CA LEU A 104 13.54 3.40 22.07
C LEU A 104 14.11 3.32 20.64
N ALA A 105 15.36 3.74 20.46
CA ALA A 105 16.07 3.58 19.17
C ALA A 105 16.20 2.09 18.79
N ASP A 106 16.48 1.21 19.75
CA ASP A 106 16.51 -0.24 19.51
C ASP A 106 15.13 -0.78 19.11
N LEU A 107 14.05 -0.29 19.73
CA LEU A 107 12.69 -0.64 19.34
C LEU A 107 12.39 -0.20 17.90
N TYR A 108 12.71 1.04 17.54
CA TYR A 108 12.51 1.55 16.18
C TYR A 108 13.30 0.75 15.15
N ALA A 109 14.57 0.45 15.41
CA ALA A 109 15.39 -0.37 14.53
C ALA A 109 14.82 -1.80 14.34
N LYS A 110 14.17 -2.36 15.36
CA LYS A 110 13.47 -3.65 15.24
C LYS A 110 12.19 -3.53 14.42
N LEU A 111 11.40 -2.48 14.63
CA LEU A 111 10.16 -2.23 13.90
C LEU A 111 10.42 -1.87 12.43
N ALA A 112 11.53 -1.20 12.13
CA ALA A 112 11.96 -0.90 10.77
C ALA A 112 12.38 -2.15 9.96
N LYS A 113 12.71 -3.27 10.64
CA LYS A 113 13.03 -4.56 10.00
C LYS A 113 11.75 -5.27 9.54
N GLY A 114 11.13 -4.74 8.49
CA GLY A 114 9.96 -5.27 7.79
C GLY A 114 10.28 -5.75 6.37
N ALA A 115 9.72 -6.90 5.98
CA ALA A 115 10.12 -7.76 4.86
C ALA A 115 9.74 -7.26 3.43
N ASN A 116 10.05 -6.01 3.06
CA ASN A 116 9.72 -5.49 1.72
C ASN A 116 10.28 -6.39 0.59
N GLY A 117 11.49 -6.95 0.78
CA GLY A 117 12.13 -7.81 -0.21
C GLY A 117 11.39 -9.12 -0.54
N ASP A 118 10.62 -9.68 0.41
CA ASP A 118 9.86 -10.92 0.19
C ASP A 118 8.64 -10.65 -0.72
N ASP A 119 7.94 -9.54 -0.49
CA ASP A 119 6.77 -9.16 -1.30
C ASP A 119 7.19 -8.78 -2.71
N VAL A 120 8.25 -7.99 -2.88
CA VAL A 120 8.81 -7.62 -4.18
C VAL A 120 9.01 -8.83 -5.09
N ASN A 121 9.72 -9.85 -4.60
CA ASN A 121 10.03 -11.02 -5.41
C ASN A 121 8.81 -11.92 -5.64
N SER A 122 7.96 -12.07 -4.64
CA SER A 122 6.79 -12.93 -4.73
C SER A 122 5.70 -12.35 -5.63
N VAL A 123 5.46 -11.03 -5.60
CA VAL A 123 4.51 -10.34 -6.48
C VAL A 123 5.02 -10.37 -7.93
N ARG A 124 6.32 -10.11 -8.15
CA ARG A 124 6.93 -10.23 -9.49
C ARG A 124 6.71 -11.62 -10.11
N ALA A 125 6.89 -12.68 -9.32
CA ALA A 125 6.63 -14.04 -9.78
C ALA A 125 5.14 -14.27 -10.08
N ALA A 126 4.24 -13.75 -9.23
CA ALA A 126 2.79 -13.90 -9.39
C ALA A 126 2.23 -13.17 -10.63
N MET A 127 2.84 -12.06 -11.06
CA MET A 127 2.43 -11.34 -12.28
C MET A 127 2.41 -12.20 -13.55
N VAL A 128 3.24 -13.26 -13.61
CA VAL A 128 3.22 -14.20 -14.74
C VAL A 128 1.85 -14.85 -14.90
N GLU A 129 1.21 -15.18 -13.77
CA GLU A 129 -0.11 -15.79 -13.77
C GLU A 129 -1.22 -14.75 -13.97
N PHE A 130 -1.07 -13.56 -13.39
CA PHE A 130 -2.10 -12.51 -13.39
C PHE A 130 -2.28 -11.84 -14.76
N ILE A 131 -1.19 -11.59 -15.48
CA ILE A 131 -1.22 -10.81 -16.73
C ILE A 131 -0.44 -11.44 -17.88
N GLY A 132 0.35 -12.50 -17.63
CA GLY A 132 1.20 -13.10 -18.65
C GLY A 132 0.53 -14.17 -19.54
N LYS A 133 -0.71 -14.58 -19.21
CA LYS A 133 -1.42 -15.64 -19.95
C LYS A 133 -1.77 -15.18 -21.37
N GLY A 134 -1.42 -15.98 -22.37
CA GLY A 134 -1.74 -15.72 -23.77
C GLY A 134 -0.84 -14.67 -24.46
N ALA A 135 0.14 -14.11 -23.76
CA ALA A 135 1.10 -13.19 -24.35
C ALA A 135 2.05 -13.87 -25.34
N LYS A 136 2.44 -13.15 -26.40
CA LYS A 136 3.42 -13.64 -27.38
C LYS A 136 4.82 -13.78 -26.78
N ASP A 137 5.20 -12.84 -25.92
CA ASP A 137 6.41 -12.89 -25.08
C ASP A 137 6.01 -12.98 -23.60
N PRO A 138 5.90 -14.20 -23.03
CA PRO A 138 5.37 -14.39 -21.67
C PRO A 138 6.37 -13.96 -20.61
N LEU A 139 5.87 -13.25 -19.59
CA LEU A 139 6.66 -12.80 -18.43
C LEU A 139 7.42 -13.95 -17.75
N VAL A 140 8.66 -13.70 -17.34
CA VAL A 140 9.49 -14.70 -16.65
C VAL A 140 9.45 -14.52 -15.13
N ALA A 141 9.08 -15.60 -14.42
CA ALA A 141 8.88 -15.58 -12.97
C ALA A 141 10.17 -15.37 -12.15
N THR A 142 11.35 -15.53 -12.74
CA THR A 142 12.67 -15.35 -12.10
C THR A 142 13.48 -14.18 -12.65
N SER A 143 12.94 -13.45 -13.64
CA SER A 143 13.64 -12.35 -14.29
C SER A 143 12.73 -11.12 -14.48
N ARG A 144 13.35 -10.02 -14.90
CA ARG A 144 12.71 -8.73 -15.20
C ARG A 144 12.86 -8.28 -16.66
N HIS A 145 13.59 -9.02 -17.48
CA HIS A 145 13.99 -8.59 -18.83
C HIS A 145 12.85 -8.35 -19.84
N ASN A 146 11.69 -8.98 -19.65
CA ASN A 146 10.53 -8.83 -20.56
C ASN A 146 9.38 -8.03 -19.93
N ARG A 147 9.75 -7.06 -19.10
CA ARG A 147 8.87 -6.13 -18.38
C ARG A 147 9.20 -4.69 -18.79
N GLY A 148 8.61 -3.70 -18.12
CA GLY A 148 8.87 -2.30 -18.41
C GLY A 148 8.03 -1.76 -19.57
N LEU A 149 8.39 -0.56 -20.03
CA LEU A 149 7.63 0.22 -21.02
C LEU A 149 7.70 -0.38 -22.43
N GLU A 150 8.78 -1.08 -22.75
CA GLU A 150 8.98 -1.74 -24.06
C GLU A 150 8.18 -3.04 -24.22
N SER A 151 7.74 -3.64 -23.12
CA SER A 151 7.02 -4.92 -23.15
C SER A 151 5.58 -4.76 -23.63
N ASP A 152 5.15 -5.63 -24.56
CA ASP A 152 3.76 -5.69 -25.04
C ASP A 152 2.76 -6.04 -23.92
N VAL A 153 3.23 -6.61 -22.81
CA VAL A 153 2.38 -7.02 -21.68
C VAL A 153 2.32 -5.94 -20.60
N THR A 154 3.47 -5.45 -20.14
CA THR A 154 3.54 -4.50 -19.01
C THR A 154 3.55 -3.05 -19.44
N GLY A 155 4.02 -2.75 -20.66
CA GLY A 155 4.06 -1.40 -21.21
C GLY A 155 2.68 -0.73 -21.19
N PRO A 156 1.61 -1.34 -21.77
CA PRO A 156 0.27 -0.75 -21.73
C PRO A 156 -0.25 -0.48 -20.32
N LEU A 157 0.22 -1.21 -19.31
CA LEU A 157 -0.19 -1.05 -17.92
C LEU A 157 0.58 0.07 -17.22
N LEU A 158 1.86 0.25 -17.54
CA LEU A 158 2.72 1.27 -16.95
C LEU A 158 2.51 2.68 -17.52
N PHE A 159 1.92 2.79 -18.71
CA PHE A 159 1.69 4.07 -19.35
C PHE A 159 0.77 4.98 -18.51
N PRO A 160 1.10 6.29 -18.41
CA PRO A 160 0.17 7.31 -17.96
C PRO A 160 -1.15 7.22 -18.73
N VAL A 161 -2.27 7.37 -18.03
CA VAL A 161 -3.61 7.24 -18.61
C VAL A 161 -3.92 8.31 -19.67
N GLU A 162 -3.26 9.45 -19.57
CA GLU A 162 -3.40 10.62 -20.42
C GLU A 162 -2.74 10.43 -21.79
N TYR A 163 -1.79 9.49 -21.90
CA TYR A 163 -1.09 9.19 -23.15
C TYR A 163 -1.78 8.06 -23.91
N ASP A 164 -2.04 8.29 -25.20
CA ASP A 164 -2.60 7.25 -26.07
C ASP A 164 -1.52 6.21 -26.40
N TYR A 165 -1.60 5.05 -25.75
CA TYR A 165 -0.70 3.92 -25.99
C TYR A 165 -0.82 3.36 -27.41
N SER A 166 -1.98 3.53 -28.07
CA SER A 166 -2.21 3.03 -29.41
C SER A 166 -1.52 3.87 -30.49
N ASP A 167 -1.13 5.10 -30.16
CA ASP A 167 -0.35 5.98 -31.03
C ASP A 167 1.15 5.56 -30.99
N PRO A 168 1.71 5.06 -32.10
CA PRO A 168 3.10 4.63 -32.16
C PRO A 168 4.11 5.76 -31.90
N GLU A 169 3.79 7.00 -32.24
CA GLU A 169 4.67 8.16 -32.03
C GLU A 169 4.73 8.52 -30.54
N ILE A 170 3.57 8.59 -29.88
CA ILE A 170 3.50 8.82 -28.42
C ILE A 170 4.21 7.67 -27.69
N ARG A 171 3.95 6.43 -28.09
CA ARG A 171 4.59 5.27 -27.47
C ARG A 171 6.11 5.31 -27.61
N ALA A 172 6.61 5.68 -28.79
CA ALA A 172 8.05 5.84 -29.01
C ALA A 172 8.65 6.98 -28.17
N LYS A 173 7.96 8.12 -28.03
CA LYS A 173 8.43 9.24 -27.19
C LYS A 173 8.53 8.84 -25.72
N VAL A 174 7.50 8.18 -25.19
CA VAL A 174 7.47 7.67 -23.81
C VAL A 174 8.59 6.66 -23.57
N ILE A 175 8.74 5.66 -24.45
CA ILE A 175 9.79 4.62 -24.33
C ILE A 175 11.20 5.23 -24.35
N ASN A 176 11.43 6.22 -25.23
CA ASN A 176 12.73 6.87 -25.34
C ASN A 176 13.00 7.94 -24.26
N GLY A 177 12.05 8.17 -23.34
CA GLY A 177 12.20 9.14 -22.25
C GLY A 177 12.18 10.60 -22.71
N ASP A 178 11.33 10.92 -23.70
CA ASP A 178 11.13 12.29 -24.17
C ASP A 178 10.65 13.20 -23.00
N PRO A 179 11.31 14.34 -22.73
CA PRO A 179 10.92 15.26 -21.66
C PRO A 179 9.49 15.81 -21.76
N ASP A 180 8.89 15.82 -22.95
CA ASP A 180 7.50 16.26 -23.16
C ASP A 180 6.47 15.15 -22.84
N PHE A 181 6.93 13.90 -22.68
CA PHE A 181 6.10 12.73 -22.37
C PHE A 181 6.64 11.96 -21.16
N PRO A 182 6.86 12.62 -20.01
CA PRO A 182 7.46 11.96 -18.87
C PRO A 182 6.48 10.97 -18.23
N VAL A 183 7.02 9.89 -17.67
CA VAL A 183 6.29 8.94 -16.82
C VAL A 183 6.65 9.25 -15.37
N THR A 184 5.87 10.11 -14.72
CA THR A 184 6.08 10.54 -13.32
C THR A 184 4.99 10.00 -12.40
N ALA A 185 5.14 10.23 -11.10
CA ALA A 185 4.15 9.87 -10.10
C ALA A 185 2.91 10.78 -10.08
N ASP A 186 2.95 11.90 -10.81
CA ASP A 186 1.84 12.87 -10.91
C ASP A 186 0.73 12.38 -11.83
N SER A 187 1.02 11.39 -12.68
CA SER A 187 0.05 10.75 -13.56
C SER A 187 -0.18 9.31 -13.18
N TRP A 188 -1.44 8.90 -13.16
CA TRP A 188 -1.80 7.53 -12.80
C TRP A 188 -1.44 6.55 -13.92
N PRO A 189 -0.79 5.41 -13.59
CA PRO A 189 -0.61 4.36 -14.58
C PRO A 189 -1.96 3.68 -14.85
N ARG A 190 -2.16 3.24 -16.11
CA ARG A 190 -3.34 2.46 -16.53
C ARG A 190 -3.59 1.24 -15.65
N SER A 191 -2.52 0.67 -15.08
CA SER A 191 -2.57 -0.48 -14.20
C SER A 191 -3.40 -0.29 -12.93
N LEU A 192 -3.76 0.95 -12.55
CA LEU A 192 -4.67 1.24 -11.44
C LEU A 192 -6.15 1.17 -11.84
N TYR A 193 -6.48 1.34 -13.12
CA TYR A 193 -7.86 1.48 -13.57
C TYR A 193 -8.52 0.12 -13.86
N GLN A 194 -9.84 0.08 -13.66
CA GLN A 194 -10.66 -1.06 -14.06
C GLN A 194 -10.46 -1.34 -15.55
N ASN A 195 -10.01 -2.55 -15.87
CA ASN A 195 -9.68 -2.99 -17.23
C ASN A 195 -8.66 -2.10 -17.97
N GLY A 196 -7.90 -1.26 -17.26
CA GLY A 196 -6.95 -0.31 -17.86
C GLY A 196 -7.62 0.82 -18.67
N VAL A 197 -8.92 1.06 -18.46
CA VAL A 197 -9.71 2.05 -19.20
C VAL A 197 -9.79 3.34 -18.41
N TYR A 198 -9.41 4.45 -19.06
CA TYR A 198 -9.51 5.81 -18.54
C TYR A 198 -10.62 6.56 -19.28
N ASP A 199 -11.47 7.24 -18.53
CA ASP A 199 -12.54 8.09 -19.06
C ASP A 199 -12.15 9.56 -18.87
N PRO A 200 -11.82 10.31 -19.94
CA PRO A 200 -11.41 11.71 -19.79
C PRO A 200 -12.54 12.64 -19.32
N THR A 201 -13.80 12.17 -19.34
CA THR A 201 -14.95 12.92 -18.81
C THR A 201 -15.18 12.69 -17.32
N ASP A 202 -14.64 11.59 -16.80
CA ASP A 202 -14.70 11.19 -15.39
C ASP A 202 -13.40 10.46 -15.04
N GLY A 203 -12.35 11.24 -14.75
CA GLY A 203 -11.01 10.71 -14.58
C GLY A 203 -10.83 9.76 -13.39
N GLU A 204 -11.78 9.72 -12.45
CA GLU A 204 -11.76 8.81 -11.30
C GLU A 204 -12.51 7.50 -11.57
N LYS A 205 -13.23 7.42 -12.69
CA LYS A 205 -14.03 6.25 -13.06
C LYS A 205 -13.16 5.01 -13.20
N GLY A 206 -13.38 4.07 -12.28
CA GLY A 206 -12.65 2.81 -12.26
C GLY A 206 -11.23 2.93 -11.68
N LEU A 207 -10.81 4.10 -11.21
CA LEU A 207 -9.53 4.26 -10.53
C LEU A 207 -9.45 3.35 -9.30
N PHE A 208 -8.29 2.74 -9.08
CA PHE A 208 -8.00 1.70 -8.07
C PHE A 208 -8.85 0.42 -8.15
N LYS A 209 -9.61 0.19 -9.24
CA LYS A 209 -10.43 -1.03 -9.44
C LYS A 209 -9.83 -2.02 -10.44
N SER A 210 -8.51 -1.96 -10.63
CA SER A 210 -7.78 -2.92 -11.47
C SER A 210 -7.77 -4.32 -10.87
N LEU A 211 -8.07 -5.34 -11.70
CA LEU A 211 -8.04 -6.74 -11.29
C LEU A 211 -6.64 -7.17 -10.85
N SER A 212 -5.60 -6.81 -11.60
CA SER A 212 -4.22 -7.18 -11.27
C SER A 212 -3.70 -6.50 -9.99
N LEU A 213 -4.21 -5.29 -9.68
CA LEU A 213 -3.95 -4.63 -8.40
C LEU A 213 -4.63 -5.37 -7.25
N LEU A 214 -5.90 -5.76 -7.40
CA LEU A 214 -6.62 -6.57 -6.42
C LEU A 214 -5.95 -7.94 -6.19
N GLN A 215 -5.51 -8.59 -7.26
CA GLN A 215 -4.73 -9.84 -7.17
C GLN A 215 -3.42 -9.64 -6.41
N THR A 216 -2.70 -8.53 -6.66
CA THR A 216 -1.50 -8.16 -5.90
C THR A 216 -1.80 -7.99 -4.43
N TYR A 217 -2.86 -7.25 -4.10
CA TYR A 217 -3.29 -7.04 -2.73
C TYR A 217 -3.59 -8.36 -2.01
N LEU A 218 -4.41 -9.22 -2.63
CA LEU A 218 -4.75 -10.52 -2.06
C LEU A 218 -3.51 -11.40 -1.89
N HIS A 219 -2.57 -11.36 -2.82
CA HIS A 219 -1.32 -12.10 -2.73
C HIS A 219 -0.47 -11.66 -1.54
N ILE A 220 -0.37 -10.35 -1.30
CA ILE A 220 0.40 -9.74 -0.20
C ILE A 220 -0.26 -9.98 1.16
N PHE A 221 -1.57 -9.73 1.27
CA PHE A 221 -2.25 -9.66 2.57
C PHE A 221 -2.97 -10.96 2.95
N THR A 222 -3.39 -11.76 1.98
CA THR A 222 -4.16 -12.99 2.22
C THR A 222 -3.33 -14.24 1.90
N SER A 223 -3.40 -14.73 0.66
CA SER A 223 -2.62 -15.86 0.16
C SER A 223 -2.54 -15.84 -1.37
N PRO A 224 -1.51 -16.45 -1.98
CA PRO A 224 -1.43 -16.58 -3.44
C PRO A 224 -2.66 -17.24 -4.07
N LYS A 225 -3.25 -18.24 -3.40
CA LYS A 225 -4.46 -18.94 -3.90
C LYS A 225 -5.68 -18.04 -3.99
N SER A 226 -5.81 -17.06 -3.10
CA SER A 226 -6.92 -16.09 -3.12
C SER A 226 -6.85 -15.22 -4.37
N ALA A 227 -5.65 -14.81 -4.78
CA ALA A 227 -5.46 -13.96 -5.95
C ALA A 227 -5.86 -14.67 -7.25
N VAL A 228 -5.49 -15.94 -7.40
CA VAL A 228 -5.79 -16.74 -8.61
C VAL A 228 -7.28 -17.05 -8.75
N LYS A 229 -8.03 -17.16 -7.65
CA LYS A 229 -9.47 -17.51 -7.68
C LYS A 229 -10.32 -16.44 -8.40
N LEU A 230 -9.87 -15.18 -8.46
CA LEU A 230 -10.65 -14.10 -9.07
C LEU A 230 -10.93 -14.31 -10.56
N GLU A 231 -10.04 -15.00 -11.29
CA GLU A 231 -10.28 -15.32 -12.71
C GLU A 231 -11.47 -16.29 -12.88
N THR A 232 -11.60 -17.29 -11.98
CA THR A 232 -12.66 -18.30 -12.09
C THR A 232 -14.06 -17.79 -11.79
N ASP A 233 -14.17 -16.69 -11.04
CA ASP A 233 -15.45 -16.07 -10.71
C ASP A 233 -15.84 -14.98 -11.75
N ALA A 234 -14.87 -14.44 -12.50
CA ALA A 234 -15.11 -13.46 -13.58
C ALA A 234 -15.51 -14.10 -14.93
N GLU A 235 -15.20 -15.38 -15.14
CA GLU A 235 -15.53 -16.15 -16.35
C GLU A 235 -16.87 -16.90 -16.29
N GLN A 236 -17.73 -16.67 -15.29
CA GLN A 236 -19.10 -17.18 -15.33
C GLN A 236 -20.00 -16.20 -16.09
N PRO A 237 -20.34 -16.44 -17.37
CA PRO A 237 -21.51 -15.81 -17.94
C PRO A 237 -22.72 -16.26 -17.13
N GLU A 238 -23.60 -15.31 -16.79
CA GLU A 238 -24.93 -15.61 -16.28
C GLU A 238 -25.72 -16.33 -17.38
N THR A 239 -25.56 -17.65 -17.49
CA THR A 239 -26.41 -18.50 -18.32
C THR A 239 -27.17 -19.48 -17.44
N GLU A 240 -28.43 -19.11 -17.23
CA GLU A 240 -29.65 -19.93 -17.16
C GLU A 240 -29.52 -21.43 -16.81
N ASN A 241 -30.24 -21.81 -15.76
CA ASN A 241 -30.99 -23.06 -15.61
C ASN A 241 -30.29 -24.38 -16.00
N ILE A 242 -29.54 -24.95 -15.05
CA ILE A 242 -29.21 -26.39 -15.06
C ILE A 242 -30.14 -27.10 -14.05
N PRO A 243 -30.88 -28.15 -14.44
CA PRO A 243 -31.75 -28.90 -13.52
C PRO A 243 -30.94 -29.66 -12.46
N PRO A 244 -31.53 -29.98 -11.29
CA PRO A 244 -30.79 -30.54 -10.17
C PRO A 244 -30.51 -32.03 -10.40
N SER A 245 -29.28 -32.37 -10.81
CA SER A 245 -28.81 -33.75 -10.72
C SER A 245 -27.41 -33.86 -10.12
N GLU A 246 -27.41 -34.56 -8.98
CA GLU A 246 -26.32 -35.18 -8.21
C GLU A 246 -25.60 -34.36 -7.12
N PRO A 247 -25.58 -34.87 -5.87
CA PRO A 247 -24.88 -34.21 -4.78
C PRO A 247 -23.35 -34.30 -4.96
N PRO A 248 -22.60 -33.22 -4.69
CA PRO A 248 -21.16 -33.21 -4.88
C PRO A 248 -20.48 -34.21 -3.94
N ARG A 249 -19.68 -35.11 -4.52
CA ARG A 249 -18.82 -36.06 -3.80
C ARG A 249 -17.90 -35.30 -2.83
N LYS A 250 -17.95 -35.66 -1.54
CA LYS A 250 -17.09 -35.12 -0.48
C LYS A 250 -15.61 -35.34 -0.81
N LYS A 251 -14.92 -34.31 -1.34
CA LYS A 251 -13.45 -34.31 -1.41
C LYS A 251 -12.90 -34.20 0.02
N ARG A 252 -12.10 -35.18 0.43
CA ARG A 252 -11.44 -35.23 1.75
C ARG A 252 -10.63 -33.95 1.96
N LYS A 253 -10.96 -33.16 2.99
CA LYS A 253 -10.13 -32.06 3.47
C LYS A 253 -8.82 -32.65 4.00
N VAL A 254 -7.75 -32.55 3.20
CA VAL A 254 -6.40 -32.61 3.75
C VAL A 254 -6.20 -31.29 4.47
N THR A 255 -6.31 -31.31 5.80
CA THR A 255 -5.95 -30.18 6.66
C THR A 255 -4.43 -30.02 6.65
N GLN A 256 -3.88 -29.41 5.61
CA GLN A 256 -2.61 -28.72 5.77
C GLN A 256 -2.88 -27.51 6.66
N VAL A 257 -2.22 -27.45 7.81
CA VAL A 257 -2.19 -26.26 8.66
C VAL A 257 -1.50 -25.15 7.84
N GLY A 258 -2.30 -24.38 7.10
CA GLY A 258 -1.81 -23.27 6.29
C GLY A 258 -1.19 -22.21 7.19
N LYS A 259 -0.08 -21.61 6.76
CA LYS A 259 0.47 -20.42 7.42
C LYS A 259 -0.64 -19.37 7.50
N LYS A 260 -0.87 -18.77 8.68
CA LYS A 260 -1.81 -17.65 8.83
C LYS A 260 -1.46 -16.54 7.83
N SER A 261 -2.47 -15.98 7.17
CA SER A 261 -2.30 -14.82 6.27
C SER A 261 -1.69 -13.63 7.01
N VAL A 262 -1.13 -12.66 6.28
CA VAL A 262 -0.66 -11.42 6.90
C VAL A 262 -1.83 -10.74 7.60
N ALA A 263 -2.97 -10.59 6.93
CA ALA A 263 -4.18 -10.02 7.52
C ALA A 263 -4.58 -10.70 8.84
N ALA A 264 -4.56 -12.04 8.90
CA ALA A 264 -4.88 -12.79 10.12
C ALA A 264 -3.81 -12.67 11.22
N LYS A 265 -2.53 -12.46 10.86
CA LYS A 265 -1.46 -12.25 11.85
C LYS A 265 -1.55 -10.87 12.50
N VAL A 266 -2.04 -9.89 11.75
CA VAL A 266 -2.06 -8.49 12.15
C VAL A 266 -3.48 -8.03 12.55
N SER A 267 -4.43 -8.97 12.61
CA SER A 267 -5.85 -8.72 12.90
C SER A 267 -6.50 -7.67 12.00
N MET A 268 -6.01 -7.54 10.76
CA MET A 268 -6.61 -6.68 9.76
C MET A 268 -7.94 -7.28 9.30
N ARG A 269 -9.03 -6.54 9.54
CA ARG A 269 -10.40 -6.96 9.21
C ARG A 269 -10.94 -6.30 7.95
N ARG A 270 -10.44 -5.11 7.63
CA ARG A 270 -10.85 -4.30 6.48
C ARG A 270 -9.63 -3.75 5.78
N VAL A 271 -9.76 -3.48 4.49
CA VAL A 271 -8.76 -2.80 3.66
C VAL A 271 -8.54 -1.38 4.20
N THR A 272 -7.32 -0.86 4.08
CA THR A 272 -6.98 0.52 4.46
C THR A 272 -6.39 1.27 3.27
N PRO A 273 -6.51 2.61 3.21
CA PRO A 273 -5.81 3.44 2.23
C PRO A 273 -4.34 3.07 2.05
N ARG A 274 -3.61 3.01 3.16
CA ARG A 274 -2.17 2.73 3.18
C ARG A 274 -1.82 1.30 2.71
N SER A 275 -2.70 0.33 2.93
CA SER A 275 -2.51 -1.04 2.43
C SER A 275 -2.72 -1.15 0.92
N ILE A 276 -3.66 -0.37 0.35
CA ILE A 276 -3.84 -0.24 -1.10
C ILE A 276 -2.62 0.44 -1.71
N ALA A 277 -2.16 1.56 -1.14
CA ALA A 277 -0.97 2.26 -1.59
C ALA A 277 0.27 1.35 -1.57
N TYR A 278 0.46 0.56 -0.51
CA TYR A 278 1.52 -0.44 -0.43
C TYR A 278 1.44 -1.46 -1.58
N ALA A 279 0.23 -2.00 -1.85
CA ALA A 279 0.03 -2.95 -2.93
C ALA A 279 0.26 -2.32 -4.30
N ALA A 280 -0.16 -1.08 -4.52
CA ALA A 280 0.02 -0.34 -5.77
C ALA A 280 1.50 -0.08 -6.08
N VAL A 281 2.31 0.27 -5.08
CA VAL A 281 3.77 0.41 -5.23
C VAL A 281 4.41 -0.91 -5.66
N HIS A 282 4.07 -2.01 -4.98
CA HIS A 282 4.62 -3.33 -5.30
C HIS A 282 4.12 -3.85 -6.65
N HIS A 283 2.88 -3.54 -7.01
CA HIS A 283 2.29 -3.85 -8.29
C HIS A 283 3.04 -3.15 -9.42
N ARG A 284 3.18 -1.82 -9.37
CA ARG A 284 3.93 -1.05 -10.37
C ARG A 284 5.37 -1.54 -10.49
N PHE A 285 6.05 -1.73 -9.35
CA PHE A 285 7.43 -2.23 -9.36
C PHE A 285 7.55 -3.66 -9.91
N ALA A 286 6.52 -4.49 -9.79
CA ALA A 286 6.49 -5.80 -10.42
C ALA A 286 6.28 -5.73 -11.94
N LEU A 287 5.69 -4.64 -12.45
CA LEU A 287 5.51 -4.40 -13.88
C LEU A 287 6.75 -3.77 -14.54
N SER A 288 7.64 -3.14 -13.77
CA SER A 288 8.86 -2.54 -14.32
C SER A 288 10.00 -3.54 -14.54
N ASP A 289 10.94 -3.14 -15.40
CA ASP A 289 12.19 -3.83 -15.71
C ASP A 289 13.35 -3.44 -14.78
N ALA A 290 13.15 -2.46 -13.88
CA ALA A 290 14.14 -2.00 -12.91
C ALA A 290 14.80 -3.16 -12.15
N PRO A 291 16.15 -3.30 -12.18
CA PRO A 291 16.84 -4.52 -11.76
C PRO A 291 16.73 -4.80 -10.26
N GLN A 292 16.58 -3.75 -9.45
CA GLN A 292 16.46 -3.80 -8.01
C GLN A 292 15.52 -2.72 -7.51
N TRP A 293 15.01 -2.90 -6.29
CA TRP A 293 14.18 -1.88 -5.64
C TRP A 293 14.99 -0.59 -5.45
N ASN A 294 14.36 0.53 -5.80
CA ASN A 294 14.85 1.87 -5.56
C ASN A 294 13.64 2.80 -5.35
N GLU A 295 13.86 3.92 -4.68
CA GLU A 295 12.83 4.94 -4.47
C GLU A 295 12.44 5.63 -5.78
N THR A 296 13.32 5.59 -6.78
CA THR A 296 13.07 6.15 -8.11
C THR A 296 13.33 5.14 -9.23
N ASP A 297 12.55 5.23 -10.31
CA ASP A 297 12.68 4.44 -11.54
C ASP A 297 12.56 5.37 -12.76
N GLY A 298 13.71 5.84 -13.25
CA GLY A 298 13.77 6.95 -14.20
C GLY A 298 13.26 8.26 -13.57
N ALA A 299 12.26 8.88 -14.20
CA ALA A 299 11.57 10.06 -13.67
C ALA A 299 10.43 9.72 -12.68
N PHE A 300 10.16 8.43 -12.45
CA PHE A 300 9.09 8.01 -11.57
C PHE A 300 9.57 7.90 -10.12
N ASP A 301 8.92 8.63 -9.22
CA ASP A 301 9.21 8.64 -7.79
C ASP A 301 8.18 7.78 -7.02
N TYR A 302 8.64 6.68 -6.41
CA TYR A 302 7.77 5.79 -5.65
C TYR A 302 7.32 6.36 -4.30
N ILE A 303 8.07 7.31 -3.71
CA ILE A 303 7.67 8.01 -2.48
C ILE A 303 6.49 8.91 -2.81
N LEU A 304 6.65 9.73 -3.85
CA LEU A 304 5.58 10.62 -4.33
C LEU A 304 4.36 9.82 -4.76
N TYR A 305 4.55 8.71 -5.49
CA TYR A 305 3.45 7.85 -5.91
C TYR A 305 2.67 7.25 -4.73
N TYR A 306 3.37 6.80 -3.69
CA TYR A 306 2.74 6.30 -2.47
C TYR A 306 1.94 7.40 -1.77
N ASN A 307 2.54 8.58 -1.61
CA ASN A 307 1.90 9.73 -0.96
C ASN A 307 0.67 10.20 -1.74
N ASN A 308 0.77 10.32 -3.07
CA ASN A 308 -0.37 10.69 -3.92
C ASN A 308 -1.55 9.72 -3.74
N ILE A 309 -1.30 8.42 -3.61
CA ILE A 309 -2.37 7.44 -3.36
C ILE A 309 -2.93 7.63 -1.94
N VAL A 310 -2.07 7.75 -0.94
CA VAL A 310 -2.51 7.96 0.45
C VAL A 310 -3.35 9.22 0.58
N ASP A 311 -2.91 10.33 0.01
CA ASP A 311 -3.60 11.61 0.07
C ASP A 311 -4.93 11.57 -0.71
N TRP A 312 -4.98 10.89 -1.86
CA TRP A 312 -6.25 10.70 -2.57
C TRP A 312 -7.33 10.01 -1.70
N PHE A 313 -6.92 9.08 -0.82
CA PHE A 313 -7.82 8.39 0.10
C PHE A 313 -8.04 9.12 1.44
N GLU A 314 -6.99 9.72 2.03
CA GLU A 314 -7.00 10.25 3.40
C GLU A 314 -7.27 11.77 3.46
N ASP A 315 -7.16 12.48 2.34
CA ASP A 315 -7.31 13.96 2.26
C ASP A 315 -8.34 14.36 1.19
N ALA A 316 -9.50 13.70 1.21
CA ALA A 316 -10.58 13.98 0.27
C ALA A 316 -11.13 15.42 0.47
N PRO A 317 -11.18 16.28 -0.58
CA PRO A 317 -11.44 17.72 -0.44
C PRO A 317 -12.89 18.10 -0.09
N GLY A 318 -13.77 17.12 0.12
CA GLY A 318 -15.15 17.37 0.52
C GLY A 318 -16.04 16.12 0.57
N PRO A 319 -17.32 16.27 0.96
CA PRO A 319 -18.20 15.13 1.22
C PRO A 319 -18.46 14.22 0.01
N VAL A 320 -18.43 14.78 -1.20
CA VAL A 320 -18.62 14.00 -2.44
C VAL A 320 -17.40 13.10 -2.69
N ALA A 321 -16.20 13.65 -2.60
CA ALA A 321 -14.96 12.88 -2.73
C ALA A 321 -14.82 11.84 -1.60
N GLN A 322 -15.16 12.22 -0.36
CA GLN A 322 -15.16 11.29 0.77
C GLN A 322 -16.12 10.11 0.53
N LYS A 323 -17.30 10.36 -0.04
CA LYS A 323 -18.23 9.29 -0.41
C LYS A 323 -17.64 8.36 -1.47
N THR A 324 -16.96 8.89 -2.49
CA THR A 324 -16.25 8.09 -3.49
C THR A 324 -15.20 7.19 -2.83
N VAL A 325 -14.43 7.72 -1.88
CA VAL A 325 -13.46 6.96 -1.09
C VAL A 325 -14.14 5.86 -0.29
N ASP A 326 -15.22 6.17 0.43
CA ASP A 326 -15.95 5.21 1.26
C ASP A 326 -16.55 4.07 0.42
N ASP A 327 -17.17 4.40 -0.72
CA ASP A 327 -17.74 3.44 -1.66
C ASP A 327 -16.65 2.55 -2.28
N LEU A 328 -15.46 3.11 -2.55
CA LEU A 328 -14.32 2.35 -3.05
C LEU A 328 -13.75 1.41 -1.98
N LEU A 329 -13.55 1.88 -0.74
CA LEU A 329 -13.09 1.03 0.36
C LEU A 329 -14.08 -0.11 0.64
N ALA A 330 -15.39 0.16 0.54
CA ALA A 330 -16.42 -0.86 0.65
C ALA A 330 -16.39 -1.88 -0.50
N TRP A 331 -15.98 -1.48 -1.71
CA TRP A 331 -15.78 -2.39 -2.84
C TRP A 331 -14.57 -3.32 -2.64
N TRP A 332 -13.55 -2.85 -1.91
CA TRP A 332 -12.32 -3.60 -1.62
C TRP A 332 -12.49 -4.68 -0.53
N ASP A 333 -13.47 -4.54 0.36
CA ASP A 333 -13.77 -5.45 1.47
C ASP A 333 -14.59 -6.69 1.07
#